data_AF-A0A522VB20-F1
#
_entry.id   AF-A0A522VB20-F1
#
_cell.length_a   1.000
_cell.length_b   1.000
_cell.length_c   1.000
_cell.angle_alpha   90.00
_cell.angle_beta   90.00
_cell.angle_gamma   90.00
#
_symmetry.space_group_name_H-M   'P 1'
#
loop_
_entity.id
_entity.type
_entity.pdbx_description
1 polymer ?
#
loop_
_entity_poly.entity_id
_entity_poly.type
_entity_poly.pdbx_seq_one_letter_code
_entity_poly.pdbx_strand_id
1 'polypeptide(L)'
;MEVLDSESNKQQRNDKSNDHGTRAVPDIEHHACHDRSPHPGPLPGGEGEQGCCNFHQNGVDLKVKNQQGEIVLIEVQYEREFDYLQRILYAASKAITEHLVESQAYSKVIKVISVNILYFDLGHGEDYLYHGRTHFTGIHRHDALQLSVKQQSLFSKQHPHELFPEYYLLKINQFDNIARDTLDEWIYFLKNEEIKEEFSAKGLKKARQILDILQLSDSERAAYERHAEELHYQASMYESTYVSGKLDGIKQEKLALARLMKQNGEPPEKIAQYTQLSPEDIATL
;
A
#
# COMPACT_ATOMS: atom_id res chain seq x y z
N MET A 1 19.15 21.07 45.34
CA MET A 1 19.20 22.37 46.05
C MET A 1 18.65 23.38 45.06
N GLU A 2 17.41 23.85 45.06
CA GLU A 2 16.15 23.72 45.84
C GLU A 2 15.03 23.60 44.77
N VAL A 3 14.06 22.67 44.80
CA VAL A 3 12.83 22.61 45.63
C VAL A 3 12.02 23.91 45.63
N LEU A 4 10.83 23.89 45.01
CA LEU A 4 9.56 24.24 45.69
C LEU A 4 8.39 23.53 44.99
N ASP A 5 7.69 22.75 45.81
CA ASP A 5 6.43 22.04 45.60
C ASP A 5 5.21 22.98 45.57
N SER A 6 4.10 22.50 45.01
CA SER A 6 2.85 22.38 45.79
C SER A 6 1.84 21.48 45.07
N GLU A 7 1.49 20.40 45.75
CA GLU A 7 0.51 19.36 45.40
C GLU A 7 -0.96 19.81 45.49
N SER A 8 -1.82 18.90 44.98
CA SER A 8 -3.10 18.45 45.54
C SER A 8 -4.33 18.82 44.69
N ASN A 9 -4.83 17.93 43.82
CA ASN A 9 -5.64 16.71 44.06
C ASN A 9 -7.11 17.02 44.42
N LYS A 10 -8.05 16.70 43.50
CA LYS A 10 -9.06 15.62 43.69
C LYS A 10 -10.20 15.62 42.65
N GLN A 11 -10.61 14.37 42.38
CA GLN A 11 -11.96 13.88 42.03
C GLN A 11 -12.47 13.92 40.58
N GLN A 12 -12.29 12.77 39.91
CA GLN A 12 -13.31 11.93 39.27
C GLN A 12 -14.55 12.59 38.63
N ARG A 13 -14.74 12.31 37.33
CA ARG A 13 -15.98 11.70 36.82
C ARG A 13 -15.66 10.78 35.64
N ASN A 14 -16.12 9.53 35.78
CA ASN A 14 -16.26 8.54 34.72
C ASN A 14 -17.26 9.04 33.68
N ASP A 15 -17.00 8.76 32.40
CA ASP A 15 -18.01 8.07 31.59
C ASP A 15 -17.33 7.21 30.52
N LYS A 16 -17.79 5.96 30.47
CA LYS A 16 -17.40 4.91 29.53
C LYS A 16 -18.27 5.03 28.29
N SER A 17 -17.68 4.90 27.11
CA SER A 17 -18.36 4.34 25.94
C SER A 17 -17.39 3.44 25.19
N ASN A 18 -17.76 2.15 25.14
CA ASN A 18 -17.15 1.11 24.31
C ASN A 18 -17.03 1.57 22.86
N ASP A 19 -15.91 1.26 22.22
CA ASP A 19 -15.97 0.89 20.81
C ASP A 19 -14.93 -0.19 20.48
N HIS A 20 -15.39 -1.17 19.70
CA HIS A 20 -14.67 -2.39 19.36
C HIS A 20 -13.61 -2.09 18.30
N GLY A 21 -12.34 -2.31 18.66
CA GLY A 21 -11.22 -2.21 17.73
C GLY A 21 -11.20 -3.37 16.73
N THR A 22 -11.88 -3.22 15.60
CA THR A 22 -11.70 -4.05 14.41
C THR A 22 -10.42 -3.60 13.69
N ARG A 23 -9.47 -4.52 13.58
CA ARG A 23 -8.17 -4.32 12.93
C ARG A 23 -8.39 -4.33 11.41
N ALA A 24 -8.20 -3.19 10.75
CA ALA A 24 -8.34 -3.04 9.31
C ALA A 24 -7.27 -3.86 8.56
N VAL A 25 -7.73 -4.72 7.65
CA VAL A 25 -6.94 -5.38 6.60
C VAL A 25 -6.93 -4.42 5.39
N PRO A 26 -5.82 -4.27 4.64
CA PRO A 26 -5.83 -3.41 3.45
C PRO A 26 -6.72 -4.04 2.35
N ASP A 27 -7.73 -3.28 1.92
CA ASP A 27 -8.62 -3.67 0.84
C ASP A 27 -7.85 -3.73 -0.49
N ILE A 28 -7.85 -4.91 -1.11
CA ILE A 28 -7.46 -5.13 -2.50
C ILE A 28 -8.77 -5.32 -3.26
N GLU A 29 -9.20 -4.31 -4.02
CA GLU A 29 -10.36 -4.44 -4.90
C GLU A 29 -9.98 -5.23 -6.16
N HIS A 30 -10.51 -6.44 -6.29
CA HIS A 30 -10.53 -7.19 -7.54
C HIS A 30 -11.91 -7.02 -8.20
N HIS A 31 -11.94 -6.43 -9.40
CA HIS A 31 -13.13 -6.42 -10.25
C HIS A 31 -13.02 -7.48 -11.34
N ALA A 32 -13.84 -8.53 -11.24
CA ALA A 32 -14.06 -9.51 -12.31
C ALA A 32 -15.36 -9.15 -13.05
N CYS A 33 -15.28 -8.87 -14.35
CA CYS A 33 -16.44 -8.59 -15.20
C CYS A 33 -16.75 -9.80 -16.09
N HIS A 34 -17.93 -10.39 -15.94
CA HIS A 34 -18.46 -11.40 -16.86
C HIS A 34 -19.41 -10.74 -17.87
N ASP A 35 -19.10 -10.90 -19.15
CA ASP A 35 -19.79 -10.32 -20.30
C ASP A 35 -20.83 -11.28 -20.90
N ARG A 36 -22.07 -10.81 -21.10
CA ARG A 36 -23.05 -11.32 -22.09
C ARG A 36 -24.10 -10.26 -22.44
N SER A 37 -24.04 -9.72 -23.65
CA SER A 37 -25.16 -9.03 -24.34
C SER A 37 -26.00 -10.03 -25.17
N PRO A 38 -27.27 -9.73 -25.56
CA PRO A 38 -27.52 -8.96 -26.81
C PRO A 38 -28.77 -8.03 -26.82
N HIS A 39 -28.72 -7.01 -27.69
CA HIS A 39 -29.77 -6.05 -28.14
C HIS A 39 -30.84 -6.69 -29.08
N PRO A 40 -31.96 -6.05 -29.59
CA PRO A 40 -32.14 -4.61 -30.01
C PRO A 40 -33.56 -3.92 -29.99
N GLY A 41 -33.62 -2.59 -30.27
CA GLY A 41 -34.76 -1.87 -30.93
C GLY A 41 -35.38 -0.61 -30.24
N PRO A 42 -35.91 0.44 -30.96
CA PRO A 42 -35.64 1.87 -30.66
C PRO A 42 -36.81 2.86 -30.30
N LEU A 43 -36.46 3.93 -29.53
CA LEU A 43 -36.84 5.40 -29.47
C LEU A 43 -38.34 5.86 -29.43
N PRO A 44 -38.73 7.12 -29.04
CA PRO A 44 -37.95 8.35 -28.68
C PRO A 44 -38.45 9.20 -27.46
N GLY A 45 -37.65 10.19 -27.05
CA GLY A 45 -38.14 11.50 -26.54
C GLY A 45 -37.69 11.94 -25.13
N GLY A 46 -37.01 13.09 -25.04
CA GLY A 46 -36.92 13.88 -23.80
C GLY A 46 -35.52 14.03 -23.20
N GLU A 47 -34.87 15.15 -23.51
CA GLU A 47 -34.05 15.98 -22.61
C GLU A 47 -32.95 15.30 -21.76
N GLY A 48 -31.70 15.47 -22.19
CA GLY A 48 -30.73 16.14 -21.32
C GLY A 48 -30.12 15.35 -20.16
N GLU A 49 -30.00 14.03 -20.23
CA GLU A 49 -28.99 13.29 -19.46
C GLU A 49 -27.98 12.71 -20.45
N GLN A 50 -26.97 13.50 -20.80
CA GLN A 50 -25.81 12.95 -21.51
C GLN A 50 -25.17 11.96 -20.56
N GLY A 51 -25.40 10.69 -20.90
CA GLY A 51 -24.96 9.54 -20.18
C GLY A 51 -23.51 9.68 -19.79
N CYS A 52 -23.22 9.14 -18.61
CA CYS A 52 -21.89 8.71 -18.24
C CYS A 52 -21.44 7.69 -19.28
N CYS A 53 -21.04 8.17 -20.45
CA CYS A 53 -20.40 7.39 -21.48
C CYS A 53 -19.21 6.78 -20.78
N ASN A 54 -19.22 5.46 -20.67
CA ASN A 54 -18.12 4.64 -20.18
C ASN A 54 -16.80 5.24 -20.68
N PHE A 55 -16.17 6.05 -19.83
CA PHE A 55 -14.77 6.36 -19.94
C PHE A 55 -14.12 5.01 -19.75
N HIS A 56 -13.77 4.40 -20.88
CA HIS A 56 -12.92 3.22 -20.92
C HIS A 56 -11.74 3.60 -20.03
N GLN A 57 -11.69 2.98 -18.86
CA GLN A 57 -10.65 3.27 -17.89
C GLN A 57 -9.35 2.88 -18.59
N ASN A 58 -8.61 3.87 -19.07
CA ASN A 58 -7.20 3.71 -19.36
C ASN A 58 -6.57 3.40 -18.00
N GLY A 59 -6.54 2.11 -17.68
CA GLY A 59 -6.12 1.60 -16.40
C GLY A 59 -4.66 1.91 -16.21
N VAL A 60 -4.35 2.70 -15.19
CA VAL A 60 -3.00 2.71 -14.65
C VAL A 60 -2.74 1.30 -14.14
N ASP A 61 -1.73 0.61 -14.66
CA ASP A 61 -1.44 -0.78 -14.26
C ASP A 61 -1.16 -0.90 -12.77
N LEU A 62 -0.46 0.10 -12.21
CA LEU A 62 -0.22 0.18 -10.78
C LEU A 62 -0.25 1.62 -10.26
N LYS A 63 -1.07 1.89 -9.25
CA LYS A 63 -1.12 3.16 -8.53
C LYS A 63 -0.77 2.91 -7.07
N VAL A 64 0.36 3.45 -6.60
CA VAL A 64 0.85 3.23 -5.23
C VAL A 64 1.19 4.53 -4.54
N LYS A 65 1.19 4.51 -3.21
CA LYS A 65 1.64 5.63 -2.38
C LYS A 65 2.99 5.28 -1.76
N ASN A 66 3.99 6.15 -1.94
CA ASN A 66 5.31 5.94 -1.34
C ASN A 66 5.36 6.39 0.14
N GLN A 67 6.51 6.21 0.78
CA GLN A 67 6.70 6.56 2.20
C GLN A 67 6.60 8.07 2.47
N GLN A 68 6.88 8.90 1.47
CA GLN A 68 6.74 10.36 1.50
C GLN A 68 5.29 10.81 1.27
N GLY A 69 4.38 9.89 0.97
CA GLY A 69 2.98 10.15 0.69
C GLY A 69 2.70 10.64 -0.72
N GLU A 70 3.67 10.56 -1.63
CA GLU A 70 3.55 10.87 -3.05
C GLU A 70 2.89 9.70 -3.77
N ILE A 71 2.15 9.99 -4.85
CA ILE A 71 1.50 8.95 -5.66
C ILE A 71 2.43 8.58 -6.82
N VAL A 72 2.70 7.29 -6.96
CA VAL A 72 3.45 6.73 -8.08
C VAL A 72 2.47 6.01 -8.99
N LEU A 73 2.40 6.45 -10.25
CA LEU A 73 1.67 5.80 -11.33
C LEU A 73 2.68 5.00 -12.14
N ILE A 74 2.46 3.70 -12.31
CA ILE A 74 3.28 2.83 -13.14
C ILE A 74 2.39 2.29 -14.26
N GLU A 75 2.84 2.49 -15.49
CA GLU A 75 2.13 2.06 -16.69
C GLU A 75 3.09 1.33 -17.64
N VAL A 76 2.60 0.25 -18.24
CA VAL A 76 3.28 -0.56 -19.25
C VAL A 76 2.53 -0.43 -20.56
N GLN A 77 3.20 0.05 -21.60
CA GLN A 77 2.58 0.30 -22.90
C GLN A 77 3.32 -0.43 -24.03
N TYR A 78 2.56 -1.20 -24.80
CA TYR A 78 3.06 -1.94 -25.97
C TYR A 78 2.77 -1.23 -27.29
N GLU A 79 1.58 -0.64 -27.42
CA GLU A 79 1.13 -0.02 -28.67
C GLU A 79 1.58 1.44 -28.78
N ARG A 80 1.90 1.85 -30.01
CA ARG A 80 2.30 3.23 -30.31
C ARG A 80 1.08 4.15 -30.25
N GLU A 81 1.22 5.26 -29.54
CA GLU A 81 0.24 6.33 -29.46
C GLU A 81 0.92 7.67 -29.76
N PHE A 82 0.37 8.45 -30.69
CA PHE A 82 0.97 9.75 -31.08
C PHE A 82 0.81 10.82 -30.00
N ASP A 83 -0.25 10.75 -29.23
CA ASP A 83 -0.62 11.66 -28.15
C ASP A 83 -0.23 11.13 -26.76
N TYR A 84 0.70 10.17 -26.71
CA TYR A 84 1.13 9.51 -25.47
C TYR A 84 1.62 10.51 -24.41
N LEU A 85 2.38 11.55 -24.81
CA LEU A 85 2.87 12.56 -23.87
C LEU A 85 1.72 13.37 -23.24
N GLN A 86 0.68 13.67 -24.02
CA GLN A 86 -0.54 14.32 -23.53
C GLN A 86 -1.31 13.36 -22.62
N ARG A 87 -1.30 12.06 -22.91
CA ARG A 87 -1.95 11.03 -22.09
C ARG A 87 -1.34 10.93 -20.70
N ILE A 88 0.00 10.84 -20.58
CA ILE A 88 0.67 10.77 -19.27
C ILE A 88 0.53 12.09 -18.49
N LEU A 89 0.47 13.24 -19.18
CA LEU A 89 0.18 14.52 -18.57
C LEU A 89 -1.24 14.54 -17.98
N TYR A 90 -2.23 14.09 -18.75
CA TYR A 90 -3.62 13.99 -18.31
C TYR A 90 -3.76 13.04 -17.12
N ALA A 91 -3.15 11.86 -17.18
CA ALA A 91 -3.16 10.87 -16.09
C ALA A 91 -2.59 11.44 -14.78
N ALA A 92 -1.44 12.11 -14.85
CA ALA A 92 -0.84 12.75 -13.68
C ALA A 92 -1.73 13.87 -13.12
N SER A 93 -2.30 14.70 -14.01
CA SER A 93 -3.22 15.79 -13.62
C SER A 93 -4.48 15.25 -12.94
N LYS A 94 -5.07 14.20 -13.51
CA LYS A 94 -6.22 13.50 -12.93
C LYS A 94 -5.90 12.94 -11.56
N ALA A 95 -4.76 12.26 -11.41
CA ALA A 95 -4.33 11.73 -10.12
C ALA A 95 -4.15 12.84 -9.07
N ILE A 96 -3.64 14.02 -9.44
CA ILE A 96 -3.59 15.18 -8.53
C ILE A 96 -4.99 15.57 -8.09
N THR A 97 -5.92 15.75 -9.03
CA THR A 97 -7.28 16.21 -8.73
C THR A 97 -8.07 15.22 -7.87
N GLU A 98 -7.86 13.91 -8.08
CA GLU A 98 -8.51 12.86 -7.27
C GLU A 98 -8.08 12.87 -5.80
N HIS A 99 -6.86 13.37 -5.51
CA HIS A 99 -6.30 13.36 -4.16
C HIS A 99 -6.38 14.72 -3.45
N LEU A 100 -6.79 15.76 -4.17
CA LEU A 100 -7.07 17.06 -3.56
C LEU A 100 -8.57 17.15 -3.26
N VAL A 101 -8.93 16.95 -1.99
CA VAL A 101 -10.33 17.07 -1.56
C VAL A 101 -10.81 18.52 -1.70
N GLU A 102 -12.08 18.69 -2.04
CA GLU A 102 -12.71 20.01 -2.12
C GLU A 102 -12.46 20.85 -0.86
N SER A 103 -12.25 22.16 -1.07
CA SER A 103 -11.95 23.14 -0.01
C SER A 103 -10.60 22.98 0.72
N GLN A 104 -9.74 22.03 0.33
CA GLN A 104 -8.37 21.97 0.84
C GLN A 104 -7.46 23.03 0.20
N ALA A 105 -6.49 23.52 0.96
CA ALA A 105 -5.47 24.43 0.46
C ALA A 105 -4.55 23.74 -0.56
N TYR A 106 -4.09 24.47 -1.59
CA TYR A 106 -3.17 23.93 -2.61
C TYR A 106 -1.82 23.45 -2.07
N SER A 107 -1.44 23.84 -0.86
CA SER A 107 -0.30 23.25 -0.15
C SER A 107 -0.46 21.75 0.12
N LYS A 108 -1.67 21.18 -0.06
CA LYS A 108 -1.98 19.76 0.06
C LYS A 108 -1.98 19.02 -1.28
N VAL A 109 -1.71 19.71 -2.39
CA VAL A 109 -1.50 19.06 -3.69
C VAL A 109 -0.37 18.04 -3.53
N ILE A 110 -0.71 16.79 -3.82
CA ILE A 110 0.24 15.69 -3.78
C ILE A 110 1.19 15.77 -4.97
N LYS A 111 2.43 15.36 -4.75
CA LYS A 111 3.35 15.10 -5.86
C LYS A 111 2.97 13.77 -6.52
N VAL A 112 3.00 13.76 -7.85
CA VAL A 112 2.81 12.55 -8.66
C VAL A 112 4.10 12.19 -9.36
N ILE A 113 4.47 10.92 -9.33
CA ILE A 113 5.60 10.35 -10.07
C ILE A 113 5.00 9.37 -11.08
N SER A 114 5.20 9.60 -12.37
CA SER A 114 4.71 8.74 -13.44
C SER A 114 5.88 7.95 -14.02
N VAL A 115 5.86 6.63 -13.87
CA VAL A 115 6.84 5.69 -14.40
C VAL A 115 6.20 4.97 -15.58
N ASN A 116 6.73 5.19 -16.77
CA ASN A 116 6.17 4.70 -18.02
C ASN A 116 7.15 3.74 -18.68
N ILE A 117 6.76 2.48 -18.79
CA ILE A 117 7.53 1.39 -19.37
C ILE A 117 7.03 1.19 -20.80
N LEU A 118 7.88 1.47 -21.79
CA LEU A 118 7.52 1.59 -23.20
C LEU A 118 8.21 0.50 -24.02
N TYR A 119 7.41 -0.35 -24.66
CA TYR A 119 7.88 -1.35 -25.64
C TYR A 119 7.77 -0.83 -27.09
N PHE A 120 7.69 0.48 -27.27
CA PHE A 120 7.72 1.14 -28.56
C PHE A 120 8.63 2.37 -28.54
N ASP A 121 9.00 2.84 -29.73
CA ASP A 121 9.81 4.04 -29.86
C ASP A 121 8.95 5.29 -29.69
N LEU A 122 9.05 5.91 -28.52
CA LEU A 122 8.50 7.24 -28.26
C LEU A 122 9.51 8.32 -28.67
N GLY A 123 9.17 9.08 -29.71
CA GLY A 123 9.96 10.22 -30.18
C GLY A 123 11.38 9.86 -30.63
N HIS A 124 12.27 10.86 -30.62
CA HIS A 124 13.69 10.71 -30.95
C HIS A 124 14.56 10.88 -29.72
N GLY A 125 15.64 10.09 -29.64
CA GLY A 125 16.62 10.13 -28.57
C GLY A 125 17.39 8.80 -28.52
N GLU A 126 18.66 8.86 -28.12
CA GLU A 126 19.57 7.71 -28.09
C GLU A 126 19.51 6.94 -26.78
N ASP A 127 19.11 7.61 -25.70
CA ASP A 127 19.00 7.00 -24.37
C ASP A 127 17.75 6.12 -24.27
N TYR A 128 17.75 5.16 -23.35
CA TYR A 128 16.62 4.32 -23.00
C TYR A 128 15.89 4.80 -21.75
N LEU A 129 16.49 5.66 -20.92
CA LEU A 129 15.87 6.18 -19.70
C LEU A 129 15.84 7.72 -19.74
N TYR A 130 14.64 8.29 -19.65
CA TYR A 130 14.47 9.75 -19.60
C TYR A 130 13.80 10.17 -18.30
N HIS A 131 14.32 11.23 -17.69
CA HIS A 131 13.74 11.87 -16.52
C HIS A 131 13.17 13.25 -16.87
N GLY A 132 11.85 13.36 -16.90
CA GLY A 132 11.12 14.61 -17.06
C GLY A 132 10.88 15.31 -15.73
N ARG A 133 11.39 16.54 -15.61
CA ARG A 133 11.16 17.45 -14.48
C ARG A 133 10.88 18.86 -14.97
N THR A 134 9.97 19.55 -14.29
CA THR A 134 9.66 20.96 -14.60
C THR A 134 10.75 21.89 -14.09
N HIS A 135 11.47 22.53 -15.02
CA HIS A 135 12.46 23.56 -14.70
C HIS A 135 11.96 24.93 -15.20
N PHE A 136 12.10 25.95 -14.36
CA PHE A 136 11.79 27.33 -14.72
C PHE A 136 13.10 28.10 -14.91
N THR A 137 13.36 28.51 -16.15
CA THR A 137 14.56 29.27 -16.52
C THR A 137 14.16 30.64 -17.05
N GLY A 138 14.82 31.70 -16.58
CA GLY A 138 14.55 33.06 -17.01
C GLY A 138 14.88 33.28 -18.49
N ILE A 139 13.94 33.83 -19.26
CA ILE A 139 14.13 34.04 -20.72
C ILE A 139 15.22 35.07 -21.02
N HIS A 140 15.37 36.09 -20.17
CA HIS A 140 16.31 37.20 -20.41
C HIS A 140 17.66 37.04 -19.72
N ARG A 141 17.69 36.36 -18.57
CA ARG A 141 18.90 36.20 -17.74
C ARG A 141 19.40 34.77 -17.67
N HIS A 142 18.63 33.80 -18.18
CA HIS A 142 18.94 32.38 -18.17
C HIS A 142 19.24 31.81 -16.77
N ASP A 143 18.74 32.47 -15.72
CA ASP A 143 18.84 32.02 -14.34
C ASP A 143 17.75 31.00 -14.00
N ALA A 144 18.07 30.04 -13.12
CA ALA A 144 17.11 29.04 -12.65
C ALA A 144 16.31 29.57 -11.46
N LEU A 145 14.97 29.53 -11.55
CA LEU A 145 14.10 29.95 -10.47
C LEU A 145 14.27 29.05 -9.24
N GLN A 146 14.46 29.68 -8.08
CA GLN A 146 14.60 29.01 -6.78
C GLN A 146 13.43 29.33 -5.86
N LEU A 147 13.14 28.43 -4.91
CA LEU A 147 12.18 28.71 -3.85
C LEU A 147 12.76 29.76 -2.88
N SER A 148 11.91 30.68 -2.41
CA SER A 148 12.28 31.60 -1.33
C SER A 148 12.50 30.86 -0.01
N VAL A 149 13.25 31.44 0.92
CA VAL A 149 13.51 30.86 2.25
C VAL A 149 12.21 30.47 2.96
N LYS A 150 11.16 31.30 2.89
CA LYS A 150 9.86 31.00 3.49
C LYS A 150 9.18 29.79 2.85
N GLN A 151 9.26 29.67 1.52
CA GLN A 151 8.69 28.52 0.80
C GLN A 151 9.47 27.23 1.11
N GLN A 152 10.80 27.31 1.20
CA GLN A 152 11.62 26.17 1.56
C GLN A 152 11.27 25.65 2.96
N SER A 153 11.08 26.54 3.94
CA SER A 153 10.61 26.16 5.27
C SER A 153 9.19 25.59 5.28
N LEU A 154 8.27 26.18 4.49
CA LEU A 154 6.87 25.75 4.45
C LEU A 154 6.69 24.37 3.82
N PHE A 155 7.40 24.10 2.72
CA PHE A 155 7.24 22.86 1.94
C PHE A 155 8.32 21.82 2.24
N SER A 156 9.37 22.18 2.98
CA SER A 156 10.55 21.33 3.21
C SER A 156 11.20 20.85 1.90
N LYS A 157 11.20 21.70 0.87
CA LYS A 157 11.78 21.47 -0.47
C LYS A 157 12.75 22.58 -0.82
N GLN A 158 13.78 22.30 -1.61
CA GLN A 158 14.79 23.28 -2.01
C GLN A 158 14.47 23.91 -3.36
N HIS A 159 13.97 23.11 -4.30
CA HIS A 159 13.76 23.53 -5.69
C HIS A 159 12.31 23.39 -6.14
N PRO A 160 11.84 24.24 -7.09
CA PRO A 160 10.48 24.15 -7.60
C PRO A 160 10.13 22.78 -8.19
N HIS A 161 11.05 22.13 -8.92
CA HIS A 161 10.79 20.84 -9.57
C HIS A 161 10.37 19.74 -8.59
N GLU A 162 10.70 19.87 -7.30
CA GLU A 162 10.30 18.90 -6.28
C GLU A 162 8.81 18.97 -5.91
N LEU A 163 8.12 20.06 -6.29
CA LEU A 163 6.68 20.27 -6.08
C LEU A 163 5.84 19.83 -7.28
N PHE A 164 6.45 19.68 -8.45
CA PHE A 164 5.77 19.32 -9.68
C PHE A 164 5.83 17.80 -9.92
N PRO A 165 4.97 17.28 -10.79
CA PRO A 165 5.07 15.90 -11.22
C PRO A 165 6.43 15.57 -11.86
N GLU A 166 6.89 14.35 -11.65
CA GLU A 166 8.06 13.80 -12.31
C GLU A 166 7.65 12.65 -13.23
N TYR A 167 8.35 12.53 -14.36
CA TYR A 167 8.09 11.50 -15.36
C TYR A 167 9.35 10.69 -15.59
N TYR A 168 9.25 9.37 -15.52
CA TYR A 168 10.29 8.45 -15.94
C TYR A 168 9.77 7.73 -17.18
N LEU A 169 10.49 7.86 -18.30
CA LEU A 169 10.16 7.17 -19.56
C LEU A 169 11.24 6.12 -19.82
N LEU A 170 10.86 4.86 -19.78
CA LEU A 170 11.74 3.70 -19.93
C LEU A 170 11.46 3.06 -21.29
N LYS A 171 12.30 3.32 -22.30
CA LYS A 171 12.23 2.73 -23.63
C LYS A 171 12.92 1.37 -23.62
N ILE A 172 12.20 0.34 -23.22
CA ILE A 172 12.74 -1.00 -22.95
C ILE A 172 13.50 -1.59 -24.15
N ASN A 173 13.00 -1.37 -25.36
CA ASN A 173 13.64 -1.90 -26.57
C ASN A 173 15.03 -1.29 -26.85
N GLN A 174 15.32 -0.11 -26.31
CA GLN A 174 16.59 0.61 -26.52
C GLN A 174 17.63 0.30 -25.44
N PHE A 175 17.26 -0.42 -24.38
CA PHE A 175 18.19 -0.86 -23.36
C PHE A 175 19.20 -1.86 -23.95
N ASP A 176 20.47 -1.71 -23.62
CA ASP A 176 21.58 -2.48 -24.21
C ASP A 176 21.89 -3.80 -23.47
N ASN A 177 21.03 -4.20 -22.53
CA ASN A 177 21.17 -5.39 -21.69
C ASN A 177 22.36 -5.33 -20.71
N ILE A 178 22.95 -4.16 -20.50
CA ILE A 178 24.04 -3.96 -19.52
C ILE A 178 23.46 -3.29 -18.28
N ALA A 179 23.35 -4.06 -17.19
CA ALA A 179 22.91 -3.52 -15.90
C ALA A 179 24.06 -2.78 -15.21
N ARG A 180 23.97 -1.45 -15.12
CA ARG A 180 25.00 -0.60 -14.50
C ARG A 180 24.69 -0.29 -13.04
N ASP A 181 23.41 -0.25 -12.70
CA ASP A 181 22.90 0.04 -11.37
C ASP A 181 21.64 -0.79 -11.05
N THR A 182 21.09 -0.59 -9.86
CA THR A 182 19.89 -1.32 -9.42
C THR A 182 18.63 -1.00 -10.22
N LEU A 183 18.56 0.15 -10.89
CA LEU A 183 17.43 0.48 -11.77
C LEU A 183 17.56 -0.28 -13.08
N ASP A 184 18.76 -0.32 -13.66
CA ASP A 184 19.02 -1.12 -14.86
C ASP A 184 18.82 -2.62 -14.61
N GLU A 185 19.09 -3.13 -13.39
CA GLU A 185 18.74 -4.51 -13.03
C GLU A 185 17.22 -4.77 -13.16
N TRP A 186 16.37 -3.81 -12.76
CA TRP A 186 14.91 -3.89 -12.98
C TRP A 186 14.56 -3.79 -14.47
N ILE A 187 15.21 -2.90 -15.23
CA ILE A 187 14.99 -2.76 -16.67
C ILE A 187 15.38 -4.04 -17.41
N TYR A 188 16.50 -4.67 -17.01
CA TYR A 188 16.93 -5.96 -17.56
C TYR A 188 15.87 -7.03 -17.33
N PHE A 189 15.33 -7.12 -16.10
CA PHE A 189 14.27 -8.07 -15.79
C PHE A 189 13.00 -7.80 -16.62
N LEU A 190 12.55 -6.55 -16.72
CA LEU A 190 11.36 -6.18 -17.50
C LEU A 190 11.51 -6.50 -18.99
N LYS A 191 12.75 -6.44 -19.52
CA LYS A 191 13.02 -6.74 -20.92
C LYS A 191 13.15 -8.23 -21.21
N ASN A 192 13.88 -8.95 -20.37
CA ASN A 192 14.33 -10.32 -20.65
C ASN A 192 13.56 -11.39 -19.86
N GLU A 193 12.71 -10.97 -18.92
CA GLU A 193 11.98 -11.87 -18.01
C GLU A 193 12.93 -12.78 -17.20
N GLU A 194 14.16 -12.32 -16.97
CA GLU A 194 15.22 -13.07 -16.31
C GLU A 194 15.86 -12.21 -15.21
N ILE A 195 16.14 -12.82 -14.05
CA ILE A 195 16.79 -12.16 -12.92
C ILE A 195 18.09 -12.89 -12.58
N LYS A 196 19.21 -12.35 -13.05
CA LYS A 196 20.55 -12.91 -12.81
C LYS A 196 20.91 -12.97 -11.32
N GLU A 197 21.68 -13.96 -10.90
CA GLU A 197 21.98 -14.19 -9.48
C GLU A 197 22.69 -13.02 -8.80
N GLU A 198 23.54 -12.32 -9.56
CA GLU A 198 24.31 -11.16 -9.10
C GLU A 198 23.46 -9.91 -8.81
N PHE A 199 22.19 -9.88 -9.24
CA PHE A 199 21.34 -8.71 -9.05
C PHE A 199 21.02 -8.46 -7.58
N SER A 200 21.15 -7.20 -7.19
CA SER A 200 21.10 -6.73 -5.80
C SER A 200 19.91 -5.82 -5.51
N ALA A 201 19.16 -5.41 -6.53
CA ALA A 201 18.07 -4.46 -6.41
C ALA A 201 17.01 -4.99 -5.44
N LYS A 202 16.57 -4.07 -4.57
CA LYS A 202 15.56 -4.37 -3.57
C LYS A 202 14.28 -4.80 -4.25
N GLY A 203 13.78 -5.99 -3.89
CA GLY A 203 12.54 -6.55 -4.43
C GLY A 203 12.76 -7.59 -5.53
N LEU A 204 13.87 -7.58 -6.27
CA LEU A 204 14.13 -8.57 -7.33
C LEU A 204 14.24 -10.00 -6.79
N LYS A 205 14.75 -10.20 -5.57
CA LYS A 205 14.76 -11.53 -4.93
C LYS A 205 13.35 -12.10 -4.74
N LYS A 206 12.39 -11.25 -4.36
CA LYS A 206 10.99 -11.65 -4.21
C LYS A 206 10.34 -11.84 -5.59
N ALA A 207 10.66 -10.98 -6.55
CA ALA A 207 10.22 -11.13 -7.93
C ALA A 207 10.70 -12.46 -8.53
N ARG A 208 11.94 -12.88 -8.25
CA ARG A 208 12.48 -14.18 -8.68
C ARG A 208 11.66 -15.34 -8.14
N GLN A 209 11.38 -15.37 -6.83
CA GLN A 209 10.54 -16.41 -6.24
C GLN A 209 9.15 -16.50 -6.88
N ILE A 210 8.55 -15.34 -7.19
CA ILE A 210 7.24 -15.31 -7.87
C ILE A 210 7.37 -15.79 -9.30
N LEU A 211 8.39 -15.35 -10.03
CA LEU A 211 8.67 -15.77 -11.40
C LEU A 211 8.88 -17.29 -11.49
N ASP A 212 9.67 -17.86 -10.57
CA ASP A 212 9.92 -19.30 -10.49
C ASP A 212 8.59 -20.06 -10.34
N ILE A 213 7.67 -19.57 -9.51
CA ILE A 213 6.33 -20.15 -9.33
C ILE A 213 5.48 -20.02 -10.60
N LEU A 214 5.55 -18.87 -11.28
CA LEU A 214 4.79 -18.62 -12.51
C LEU A 214 5.30 -19.46 -13.69
N GLN A 215 6.58 -19.85 -13.67
CA GLN A 215 7.20 -20.70 -14.68
C GLN A 215 6.98 -22.21 -14.42
N LEU A 216 6.42 -22.60 -13.26
CA LEU A 216 6.08 -23.99 -12.99
C LEU A 216 5.02 -24.49 -13.98
N SER A 217 5.13 -25.77 -14.35
CA SER A 217 4.05 -26.45 -15.05
C SER A 217 2.81 -26.60 -14.15
N ASP A 218 1.62 -26.80 -14.74
CA ASP A 218 0.38 -26.96 -13.97
C ASP A 218 0.47 -28.07 -12.90
N SER A 219 1.20 -29.16 -13.18
CA SER A 219 1.37 -30.27 -12.24
C SER A 219 2.29 -29.92 -11.07
N GLU A 220 3.39 -29.20 -11.34
CA GLU A 220 4.33 -28.71 -10.33
C GLU A 220 3.70 -27.61 -9.47
N ARG A 221 2.96 -26.68 -10.08
CA ARG A 221 2.22 -25.65 -9.38
C ARG A 221 1.18 -26.25 -8.44
N ALA A 222 0.40 -27.22 -8.90
CA ALA A 222 -0.57 -27.92 -8.05
C ALA A 222 0.10 -28.69 -6.90
N ALA A 223 1.30 -29.24 -7.11
CA ALA A 223 2.07 -29.88 -6.04
C ALA A 223 2.59 -28.86 -5.02
N TYR A 224 3.08 -27.70 -5.48
CA TYR A 224 3.52 -26.60 -4.64
C TYR A 224 2.36 -26.03 -3.79
N GLU A 225 1.19 -25.79 -4.40
CA GLU A 225 0.00 -25.29 -3.71
C GLU A 225 -0.45 -26.26 -2.61
N ARG A 226 -0.52 -27.57 -2.89
CA ARG A 226 -0.81 -28.59 -1.87
C ARG A 226 0.20 -28.60 -0.73
N HIS A 227 1.49 -28.43 -1.04
CA HIS A 227 2.52 -28.37 0.00
C HIS A 227 2.38 -27.11 0.87
N ALA A 228 2.05 -25.97 0.26
CA ALA A 228 1.80 -24.72 0.97
C ALA A 228 0.56 -24.81 1.88
N GLU A 229 -0.52 -25.45 1.41
CA GLU A 229 -1.71 -25.73 2.21
C GLU A 229 -1.40 -26.64 3.40
N GLU A 230 -0.61 -27.70 3.20
CA GLU A 230 -0.19 -28.59 4.28
C GLU A 230 0.60 -27.82 5.35
N LEU A 231 1.55 -26.98 4.96
CA LEU A 231 2.30 -26.13 5.91
C LEU A 231 1.38 -25.18 6.68
N HIS A 232 0.39 -24.59 6.00
CA HIS A 232 -0.59 -23.72 6.65
C HIS A 232 -1.44 -24.49 7.66
N TYR A 233 -1.88 -25.69 7.30
CA TYR A 233 -2.63 -26.58 8.20
C TYR A 233 -1.80 -26.95 9.43
N GLN A 234 -0.53 -27.34 9.26
CA GLN A 234 0.37 -27.64 10.37
C GLN A 234 0.59 -26.43 11.30
N ALA A 235 0.76 -25.23 10.75
CA ALA A 235 0.89 -24.01 11.53
C ALA A 235 -0.38 -23.71 12.35
N SER A 236 -1.56 -23.88 11.74
CA SER A 236 -2.86 -23.71 12.41
C SER A 236 -3.08 -24.73 13.53
N MET A 237 -2.68 -25.99 13.32
CA MET A 237 -2.72 -27.03 14.34
C MET A 237 -1.80 -26.70 15.53
N TYR A 238 -0.59 -26.19 15.24
CA TYR A 238 0.35 -25.77 16.26
C TYR A 238 -0.18 -24.58 17.06
N GLU A 239 -0.71 -23.55 16.39
CA GLU A 239 -1.33 -22.39 17.04
C GLU A 239 -2.49 -22.80 17.93
N SER A 240 -3.39 -23.66 17.44
CA SER A 240 -4.52 -24.19 18.21
C SER A 240 -4.06 -24.93 19.46
N THR A 241 -3.03 -25.77 19.33
CA THR A 241 -2.45 -26.53 20.46
C THR A 241 -1.80 -25.60 21.48
N TYR A 242 -1.02 -24.62 21.01
CA TYR A 242 -0.36 -23.64 21.87
C TYR A 242 -1.37 -22.75 22.61
N VAL A 243 -2.38 -22.24 21.90
CA VAL A 243 -3.44 -21.41 22.48
C VAL A 243 -4.26 -22.21 23.49
N SER A 244 -4.67 -23.44 23.17
CA SER A 244 -5.38 -24.30 24.12
C SER A 244 -4.55 -24.55 25.38
N GLY A 245 -3.29 -24.95 25.22
CA GLY A 245 -2.41 -25.20 26.37
C GLY A 245 -2.18 -23.97 27.24
N LYS A 246 -2.08 -22.77 26.65
CA LYS A 246 -1.98 -21.51 27.39
C LYS A 246 -3.27 -21.19 28.15
N LEU A 247 -4.44 -21.35 27.52
CA LEU A 247 -5.73 -21.14 28.17
C LEU A 247 -5.95 -22.12 29.33
N ASP A 248 -5.61 -23.39 29.14
CA ASP A 248 -5.68 -24.41 30.18
C ASP A 248 -4.72 -24.10 31.33
N GLY A 249 -3.50 -23.66 31.04
CA GLY A 249 -2.54 -23.21 32.05
C GLY A 249 -3.04 -22.03 32.89
N ILE A 250 -3.59 -21.00 32.24
CA ILE A 250 -4.20 -19.84 32.93
C ILE A 250 -5.39 -20.28 33.79
N LYS A 251 -6.24 -21.18 33.27
CA LYS A 251 -7.37 -21.72 34.03
C LYS A 251 -6.90 -22.51 35.25
N GLN A 252 -5.87 -23.35 35.10
CA GLN A 252 -5.29 -24.12 36.20
C GLN A 252 -4.65 -23.22 37.27
N GLU A 253 -3.93 -22.17 36.87
CA GLU A 253 -3.35 -21.19 37.79
C GLU A 253 -4.44 -20.46 38.58
N LYS A 254 -5.51 -20.00 37.91
CA LYS A 254 -6.68 -19.39 38.56
C LYS A 254 -7.35 -20.33 39.55
N LEU A 255 -7.53 -21.61 39.19
CA LEU A 255 -8.11 -22.62 40.07
C LEU A 255 -7.20 -22.91 41.28
N ALA A 256 -5.89 -22.98 41.09
CA ALA A 256 -4.92 -23.18 42.17
C ALA A 256 -4.92 -21.99 43.16
N LEU A 257 -4.98 -20.76 42.65
CA LEU A 257 -5.09 -19.55 43.46
C LEU A 257 -6.42 -19.52 44.24
N ALA A 258 -7.53 -19.84 43.59
CA ALA A 258 -8.84 -19.91 44.24
C ALA A 258 -8.87 -20.96 45.38
N ARG A 259 -8.26 -22.14 45.19
CA ARG A 259 -8.11 -23.16 46.24
C ARG A 259 -7.33 -22.63 47.43
N LEU A 260 -6.21 -21.95 47.19
CA LEU A 260 -5.39 -21.38 48.26
C LEU A 260 -6.16 -20.31 49.05
N MET A 261 -6.88 -19.42 48.35
CA MET A 261 -7.72 -18.41 49.00
C MET A 261 -8.85 -19.03 49.84
N LYS A 262 -9.50 -20.08 49.33
CA LYS A 262 -10.55 -20.82 50.05
C LYS A 262 -10.00 -21.50 51.31
N GLN A 263 -8.82 -22.13 51.23
CA GLN A 263 -8.14 -22.73 52.39
C GLN A 263 -7.81 -21.68 53.47
N ASN A 264 -7.52 -20.46 53.07
CA ASN A 264 -7.25 -19.33 53.98
C ASN A 264 -8.53 -18.65 54.51
N GLY A 265 -9.71 -19.15 54.16
CA GLY A 265 -10.99 -18.65 54.67
C GLY A 265 -11.53 -17.38 53.99
N GLU A 266 -11.04 -17.03 52.80
CA GLU A 266 -11.55 -15.88 52.06
C GLU A 266 -12.98 -16.12 51.53
N PRO A 267 -13.88 -15.12 51.54
CA PRO A 267 -15.26 -15.29 51.11
C PRO A 267 -15.38 -15.49 49.59
N PRO A 268 -16.37 -16.25 49.10
CA PRO A 268 -16.52 -16.62 47.68
C PRO A 268 -16.58 -15.42 46.72
N GLU A 269 -17.19 -14.31 47.15
CA GLU A 269 -17.32 -13.08 46.36
C GLU A 269 -15.96 -12.44 46.10
N LYS A 270 -15.07 -12.50 47.09
CA LYS A 270 -13.70 -11.98 47.00
C LYS A 270 -12.84 -12.90 46.13
N ILE A 271 -13.00 -14.22 46.25
CA ILE A 271 -12.32 -15.20 45.37
C ILE A 271 -12.71 -14.98 43.90
N ALA A 272 -14.01 -14.78 43.62
CA ALA A 272 -14.50 -14.48 42.28
C ALA A 272 -13.91 -13.17 41.72
N GLN A 273 -13.81 -12.14 42.55
CA GLN A 273 -13.26 -10.84 42.15
C GLN A 273 -11.79 -10.94 41.73
N TYR A 274 -10.95 -11.68 42.48
CA TYR A 274 -9.51 -11.77 42.21
C TYR A 274 -9.15 -12.78 41.12
N THR A 275 -9.86 -13.91 41.06
CA THR A 275 -9.55 -14.99 40.09
C THR A 275 -10.34 -14.87 38.79
N GLN A 276 -11.40 -14.05 38.78
CA GLN A 276 -12.36 -13.92 37.67
C GLN A 276 -12.99 -15.26 37.27
N LEU A 277 -13.05 -16.22 38.19
CA LEU A 277 -13.74 -17.49 38.00
C LEU A 277 -15.24 -17.33 38.24
N SER A 278 -16.02 -18.20 37.61
CA SER A 278 -17.47 -18.21 37.82
C SER A 278 -17.80 -18.70 39.24
N PRO A 279 -18.95 -18.30 39.82
CA PRO A 279 -19.40 -18.82 41.12
C PRO A 279 -19.54 -20.35 41.13
N GLU A 280 -19.92 -20.97 40.01
CA GLU A 280 -20.02 -22.42 39.85
C GLU A 280 -18.66 -23.12 39.93
N ASP A 281 -17.64 -22.56 39.27
CA ASP A 281 -16.27 -23.05 39.36
C ASP A 281 -15.73 -22.94 40.80
N ILE A 282 -16.09 -21.89 41.54
CA ILE A 282 -15.63 -21.68 42.93
C ILE A 282 -16.38 -22.60 43.93
N ALA A 283 -17.65 -22.89 43.66
CA ALA A 283 -18.47 -23.79 44.48
C ALA A 283 -17.98 -25.24 44.40
N THR A 284 -17.38 -25.63 43.26
CA THR A 284 -16.87 -26.99 43.00
C THR A 284 -15.42 -27.21 43.46
N LEU A 285 -14.70 -26.16 43.90
CA LEU A 285 -13.34 -26.23 44.46
C LEU A 285 -13.29 -26.74 45.90
#